data_AF-A0AA88B9N0-F1
#
_entry.id   AF-A0AA88B9N0-F1
#
_cell.length_a   1.000
_cell.length_b   1.000
_cell.length_c   1.000
_cell.angle_alpha   90.00
_cell.angle_beta   90.00
_cell.angle_gamma   90.00
#
_symmetry.space_group_name_H-M   'P 1'
#
loop_
_entity.id
_entity.type
_entity.pdbx_description
1 polymer ?
#
loop_
_entity_poly.entity_id
_entity_poly.type
_entity_poly.pdbx_seq_one_letter_code
_entity_poly.pdbx_strand_id
1 'polypeptide(L)' 'MDAAAAGGGCSLIIDAKELYHAICKGPVSNRWMIFCCNAMRAEMAELDNLIFDYANDTLLTVNYKLPRNSLDE' A
#
# COMPACT_ATOMS: atom_id res chain seq x y z
N MET A 1 -18.89 -22.14 24.64
CA MET A 1 -19.48 -21.12 23.76
C MET A 1 -19.07 -19.78 24.33
N ASP A 2 -18.19 -19.06 23.66
CA ASP A 2 -18.12 -17.61 23.76
C ASP A 2 -17.46 -17.06 22.49
N ALA A 3 -17.96 -15.91 22.07
CA ALA A 3 -18.15 -15.54 20.68
C ALA A 3 -16.97 -14.76 20.08
N ALA A 4 -16.66 -15.10 18.82
CA ALA A 4 -16.29 -14.20 17.73
C ALA A 4 -15.52 -12.91 18.09
N ALA A 5 -14.20 -12.99 18.19
CA ALA A 5 -13.36 -11.91 17.71
C ALA A 5 -13.37 -11.99 16.18
N ALA A 6 -14.39 -11.42 15.54
CA ALA A 6 -14.41 -11.27 14.09
C ALA A 6 -13.14 -10.52 13.70
N GLY A 7 -12.24 -11.21 12.99
CA GLY A 7 -11.01 -10.64 12.44
C GLY A 7 -11.38 -9.42 11.61
N GLY A 8 -11.19 -8.24 12.20
CA GLY A 8 -11.57 -6.96 11.61
C GLY A 8 -10.64 -6.65 10.46
N GLY A 9 -10.93 -7.22 9.30
CA GLY A 9 -10.23 -6.90 8.07
C GLY A 9 -10.43 -5.42 7.73
N CYS A 10 -9.33 -4.67 7.64
CA CYS A 10 -9.35 -3.28 7.22
C CYS A 10 -8.56 -3.09 5.92
N SER A 11 -8.85 -2.02 5.22
CA SER A 11 -8.19 -1.70 3.96
C SER A 11 -7.44 -0.38 4.09
N LEU A 12 -6.16 -0.36 3.75
CA LEU A 12 -5.32 0.82 3.78
C LEU A 12 -4.98 1.22 2.35
N ILE A 13 -5.51 2.37 1.93
CA ILE A 13 -5.20 2.95 0.61
C ILE A 13 -3.99 3.85 0.78
N ILE A 14 -2.94 3.60 0.00
CA ILE A 14 -1.73 4.42 -0.02
C ILE A 14 -1.51 4.92 -1.45
N ASP A 15 -1.37 6.23 -1.58
CA ASP A 15 -0.89 6.89 -2.78
C ASP A 15 0.63 7.16 -2.67
N ALA A 16 1.38 6.89 -3.72
CA ALA A 16 2.83 7.02 -3.72
C ALA A 16 3.31 8.46 -3.48
N LYS A 17 2.52 9.47 -3.87
CA LYS A 17 2.85 10.89 -3.63
C LYS A 17 2.64 11.25 -2.17
N GLU A 18 1.59 10.73 -1.55
CA GLU A 18 1.37 10.87 -0.10
C GLU A 18 2.48 10.19 0.69
N LEU A 19 2.86 8.97 0.31
CA LEU A 19 3.99 8.25 0.91
C LEU A 19 5.30 9.04 0.75
N TYR A 20 5.55 9.58 -0.45
CA TYR A 20 6.73 10.40 -0.71
C TYR A 20 6.74 11.65 0.18
N HIS A 21 5.64 12.39 0.31
CA HIS A 21 5.60 13.56 1.19
C HIS A 21 5.76 13.21 2.68
N ALA A 22 5.27 12.05 3.10
CA ALA A 22 5.43 11.58 4.48
C ALA A 22 6.90 11.30 4.83
N ILE A 23 7.66 10.74 3.88
CA ILE A 23 9.08 10.39 4.06
C ILE A 23 10.00 11.58 3.74
N CYS A 24 9.69 12.31 2.68
CA CYS A 24 10.47 13.41 2.14
C CYS A 24 9.71 14.74 2.33
N LYS A 25 10.23 15.62 3.20
CA LYS A 25 9.65 16.96 3.46
C LYS A 25 9.95 17.99 2.35
N GLY A 26 9.92 17.57 1.08
CA GLY A 26 10.37 18.36 -0.06
C GLY A 26 9.51 18.18 -1.31
N PRO A 27 9.79 18.93 -2.40
CA PRO A 27 9.05 18.82 -3.64
C PRO A 27 9.18 17.41 -4.23
N VAL A 28 8.13 16.97 -4.92
CA VAL A 28 8.10 15.67 -5.59
C VAL A 28 9.21 15.60 -6.63
N SER A 29 10.05 14.57 -6.52
CA SER A 29 11.06 14.24 -7.50
C SER A 29 10.70 12.93 -8.18
N ASN A 30 10.60 12.92 -9.51
CA ASN A 30 10.27 11.71 -10.27
C ASN A 30 11.22 10.55 -9.96
N ARG A 31 12.51 10.82 -9.71
CA ARG A 31 13.49 9.78 -9.35
C ARG A 31 13.20 9.15 -8.00
N TRP A 32 12.80 9.97 -7.02
CA TRP A 32 12.48 9.47 -5.68
C TRP A 32 11.11 8.79 -5.60
N MET A 33 10.16 9.26 -6.40
CA MET A 33 8.86 8.62 -6.56
C MET A 33 8.97 7.17 -7.03
N ILE A 34 9.89 6.87 -7.97
CA ILE A 34 10.14 5.49 -8.41
C ILE A 34 10.48 4.57 -7.23
N PHE A 35 11.26 5.05 -6.25
CA PHE A 35 11.59 4.25 -5.06
C PHE A 35 10.35 4.00 -4.19
N CYS A 36 9.50 5.02 -3.96
CA CYS A 36 8.24 4.85 -3.24
C CYS A 36 7.32 3.84 -3.94
N CYS A 37 7.18 3.95 -5.26
CA CYS A 37 6.36 3.03 -6.05
C CYS A 37 6.88 1.58 -6.00
N ASN A 38 8.20 1.40 -6.16
CA ASN A 38 8.81 0.07 -6.08
C ASN A 38 8.67 -0.55 -4.69
N ALA A 39 8.86 0.25 -3.63
CA ALA A 39 8.64 -0.21 -2.26
C ALA A 39 7.18 -0.61 -2.03
N MET A 40 6.22 0.20 -2.49
CA MET A 40 4.81 -0.12 -2.40
C MET A 40 4.45 -1.43 -3.13
N ARG A 41 4.93 -1.61 -4.37
CA ARG A 41 4.71 -2.85 -5.14
C ARG A 41 5.36 -4.06 -4.47
N ALA A 42 6.56 -3.92 -3.93
CA ALA A 42 7.26 -4.99 -3.22
C ALA A 42 6.51 -5.45 -1.97
N GLU A 43 5.77 -4.54 -1.33
CA GLU A 43 4.95 -4.84 -0.16
C GLU A 43 3.57 -5.42 -0.49
N MET A 44 3.17 -5.52 -1.77
CA MET A 44 1.86 -6.06 -2.13
C MET A 44 1.77 -7.57 -1.87
N ALA A 45 0.65 -7.99 -1.29
CA ALA A 45 0.22 -9.37 -1.14
C ALA A 45 -0.89 -9.73 -2.15
N GLU A 46 -1.22 -11.01 -2.26
CA GLU A 46 -2.19 -11.54 -3.23
C GLU A 46 -3.58 -10.88 -3.14
N LEU A 47 -4.00 -10.51 -1.93
CA LEU A 47 -5.31 -9.88 -1.69
C LEU A 47 -5.32 -8.36 -1.91
N ASP A 48 -4.15 -7.75 -2.10
CA ASP A 48 -4.03 -6.31 -2.31
C ASP A 48 -4.46 -5.94 -3.73
N ASN A 49 -4.97 -4.71 -3.89
CA ASN A 49 -5.49 -4.27 -5.17
C ASN A 49 -4.76 -3.01 -5.65
N LEU A 50 -4.26 -3.07 -6.87
CA LEU A 50 -3.78 -1.91 -7.59
C LEU A 50 -4.98 -1.07 -8.03
N ILE A 51 -5.13 0.13 -7.50
CA ILE A 51 -6.21 1.05 -7.91
C ILE A 51 -5.77 1.83 -9.15
N PHE A 52 -4.51 2.24 -9.17
CA PHE A 52 -3.99 3.07 -10.23
C PHE A 52 -2.51 2.81 -10.45
N ASP A 53 -2.16 2.60 -11.71
CA ASP A 53 -0.80 2.47 -12.18
C ASP A 53 -0.75 3.01 -13.60
N TYR A 54 -0.45 4.30 -13.74
CA TYR A 54 -0.06 4.78 -15.06
C TYR A 54 1.33 4.25 -15.39
N ALA A 55 1.60 4.02 -16.66
CA ALA A 55 2.92 3.66 -17.19
C ALA A 55 4.06 4.63 -16.79
N ASN A 56 3.74 5.72 -16.07
CA ASN A 56 4.68 6.55 -15.36
C ASN A 56 4.77 6.09 -13.89
N ASP A 57 5.96 5.67 -13.46
CA ASP A 57 6.32 5.23 -12.09
C ASP A 57 6.16 6.30 -10.98
N THR A 58 5.31 7.30 -11.18
CA THR A 58 5.04 8.40 -10.26
C THR A 58 3.58 8.49 -9.83
N LEU A 59 2.69 7.64 -10.36
CA LEU A 59 1.25 7.67 -10.09
C LEU A 59 0.74 6.27 -9.73
N LEU A 60 1.25 5.74 -8.62
CA LEU A 60 0.87 4.44 -8.07
C LEU A 60 -0.04 4.62 -6.85
N THR A 61 -1.19 3.95 -6.86
CA THR A 61 -2.10 3.86 -5.70
C THR A 61 -2.46 2.41 -5.44
N VAL A 62 -2.23 1.95 -4.20
CA VAL A 62 -2.47 0.55 -3.78
C VAL A 62 -3.45 0.52 -2.62
N ASN A 63 -4.35 -0.47 -2.64
CA ASN A 63 -5.24 -0.80 -1.54
C ASN A 63 -4.75 -2.08 -0.84
N TYR A 64 -4.06 -1.90 0.28
CA TYR A 64 -3.56 -2.99 1.12
C TYR A 64 -4.68 -3.56 1.99
N LYS A 65 -4.90 -4.88 1.91
CA LYS A 65 -5.81 -5.62 2.78
C LYS A 65 -5.06 -6.07 4.04
N LEU A 66 -5.56 -5.65 5.18
CA LEU A 66 -5.02 -5.94 6.51
C LEU A 66 -6.11 -6.63 7.35
N PRO A 67 -5.75 -7.35 8.44
CA PRO A 67 -4.40 -7.78 8.77
C PRO A 67 -3.87 -8.76 7.73
N ARG A 68 -2.57 -8.72 7.44
CA ARG A 68 -1.91 -9.70 6.56
C ARG A 68 -1.83 -11.10 7.18
N ASN A 69 -2.16 -11.22 8.47
CA ASN A 69 -2.23 -12.47 9.19
C ASN A 69 -3.68 -12.80 9.53
N SER A 70 -4.26 -13.71 8.76
CA SER A 70 -5.23 -14.65 9.30
C SER A 70 -5.23 -15.93 8.45
N LEU A 71 -4.60 -16.97 9.01
CA LEU A 71 -4.48 -18.39 8.59
C LEU A 71 -3.41 -18.61 7.50
N ASP A 72 -2.28 -19.27 7.73
CA ASP A 72 -2.10 -20.61 8.32
C ASP A 72 -1.09 -20.69 9.49
N GLU A 73 -1.47 -21.52 10.47
CA GLU A 73 -0.65 -22.10 11.53
C GLU A 73 -0.26 -23.53 11.11
#